data_AF-K7L2U7-F1
#
_entry.id   AF-K7L2U7-F1
#
_cell.length_a   1.000
_cell.length_b   1.000
_cell.length_c   1.000
_cell.angle_alpha   90.00
_cell.angle_beta   90.00
_cell.angle_gamma   90.00
#
_symmetry.space_group_name_H-M   'P 1'
#
loop_
_entity.id
_entity.type
_entity.pdbx_description
1 polymer ?
#
loop_
_entity_poly.entity_id
_entity_poly.type
_entity_poly.pdbx_seq_one_letter_code
_entity_poly.pdbx_strand_id
1 'polypeptide(L)'
;MKKGRWDGKISTASRVASNIPHANSTVDQLIKLFTSKGLTTQDLAQPNRNMDPKLLHALRIYCPNFDGDSDIVAPFDATTQFLFDHAYYGNLLKKLGMLASDQALALEPRTKSIVQDLAKDKQKFIQAFVGAMDKLS
;
A
#
# COMPACT_ATOMS: atom_id res chain seq x y z
N MET A 1 12.37 -2.00 19.59
CA MET A 1 12.65 -1.39 18.26
C MET A 1 11.66 -0.25 18.05
N LYS A 2 12.11 0.98 17.77
CA LYS A 2 11.19 2.05 17.35
C LYS A 2 10.61 1.64 15.98
N LYS A 3 9.29 1.40 15.92
CA LYS A 3 8.56 1.11 14.68
C LYS A 3 7.83 2.39 14.27
N GLY A 4 7.99 2.84 13.03
CA GLY A 4 7.29 4.02 12.50
C GLY A 4 8.12 4.84 11.52
N ARG A 5 7.47 5.74 10.79
CA ARG A 5 8.16 6.69 9.91
C ARG A 5 8.87 7.74 10.76
N TRP A 6 10.13 8.03 10.43
CA TRP A 6 10.82 9.19 10.98
C TRP A 6 10.30 10.43 10.25
N ASP A 7 9.33 11.12 10.84
CA ASP A 7 8.83 12.36 10.27
C ASP A 7 9.91 13.46 10.32
N GLY A 8 9.95 14.28 9.28
CA GLY A 8 10.88 15.40 9.20
C GLY A 8 10.58 16.47 10.25
N LYS A 9 11.62 17.12 10.81
CA LYS A 9 11.48 18.27 11.73
C LYS A 9 11.18 19.60 11.02
N ILE A 10 11.16 19.62 9.70
CA ILE A 10 11.06 20.81 8.87
C ILE A 10 10.01 20.58 7.79
N SER A 11 9.02 21.46 7.73
CA SER A 11 7.96 21.44 6.72
C SER A 11 8.14 22.63 5.77
N THR A 12 8.95 22.43 4.72
CA THR A 12 9.19 23.45 3.69
C THR A 12 9.04 22.85 2.29
N ALA A 13 8.29 23.54 1.42
CA ALA A 13 7.98 23.06 0.07
C ALA A 13 9.24 22.82 -0.78
N SER A 14 10.28 23.65 -0.62
CA SER A 14 11.55 23.52 -1.34
C SER A 14 12.31 22.22 -1.06
N ARG A 15 11.98 21.49 0.03
CA ARG A 15 12.58 20.20 0.36
C ARG A 15 11.86 19.02 -0.27
N VAL A 16 10.66 19.19 -0.83
CA VAL A 16 9.84 18.07 -1.34
C VAL A 16 10.56 17.35 -2.49
N ALA A 17 10.96 18.09 -3.52
CA ALA A 17 11.51 17.52 -4.76
C ALA A 17 12.77 16.64 -4.57
N SER A 18 13.56 16.89 -3.52
CA SER A 18 14.79 16.12 -3.24
C SER A 18 14.61 15.00 -2.21
N ASN A 19 13.43 14.89 -1.57
CA ASN A 19 13.23 13.97 -0.46
C ASN A 19 12.02 13.03 -0.64
N ILE A 20 11.14 13.29 -1.61
CA ILE A 20 9.91 12.52 -1.80
C ILE A 20 9.91 11.92 -3.21
N PRO A 21 9.62 10.61 -3.34
CA PRO A 21 9.39 9.99 -4.64
C PRO A 21 8.34 10.72 -5.46
N HIS A 22 8.56 10.87 -6.76
CA HIS A 22 7.53 11.33 -7.68
C HIS A 22 6.69 10.15 -8.17
N ALA A 23 5.44 10.41 -8.55
CA ALA A 23 4.54 9.38 -9.05
C ALA A 23 5.06 8.66 -10.31
N ASN A 24 5.92 9.32 -11.10
CA ASN A 24 6.56 8.78 -12.30
C ASN A 24 8.03 8.37 -12.08
N SER A 25 8.49 8.27 -10.83
CA SER A 25 9.87 7.84 -10.57
C SER A 25 10.11 6.40 -11.04
N THR A 26 11.19 6.17 -11.78
CA THR A 26 11.60 4.81 -12.16
C THR A 26 12.10 4.03 -10.95
N VAL A 27 12.15 2.70 -11.03
CA VAL A 27 12.69 1.85 -9.96
C VAL A 27 14.12 2.26 -9.59
N ASP A 28 14.97 2.58 -10.56
CA ASP A 28 16.33 3.06 -10.31
C ASP A 28 16.36 4.39 -9.55
N GLN A 29 15.46 5.32 -9.89
CA GLN A 29 15.33 6.59 -9.18
C GLN A 29 14.87 6.38 -7.74
N LEU A 30 13.93 5.45 -7.51
CA LEU A 30 13.48 5.08 -6.18
C LEU A 30 14.61 4.46 -5.35
N ILE A 31 15.36 3.51 -5.92
CA ILE A 31 16.50 2.86 -5.25
C ILE A 31 17.57 3.90 -4.87
N LYS A 32 17.91 4.80 -5.79
CA LYS A 32 18.88 5.88 -5.54
C LYS A 32 18.41 6.80 -4.42
N LEU A 33 17.13 7.20 -4.44
CA LEU A 33 16.55 8.06 -3.42
C LEU A 33 16.57 7.37 -2.03
N PHE A 34 16.14 6.11 -1.94
CA PHE A 34 16.13 5.34 -0.70
C PHE A 34 17.54 5.16 -0.15
N THR A 35 18.50 4.81 -1.01
CA THR A 35 19.91 4.67 -0.64
C THR A 35 20.48 5.99 -0.09
N SER A 36 20.10 7.14 -0.66
CA SER A 36 20.49 8.46 -0.15
C SER A 36 19.98 8.76 1.28
N LYS A 37 18.98 8.00 1.75
CA LYS A 37 18.41 8.06 3.10
C LYS A 37 18.87 6.92 4.01
N GLY A 38 19.83 6.10 3.56
CA GLY A 38 20.28 4.93 4.30
C GLY A 38 19.27 3.78 4.31
N LEU A 39 18.31 3.78 3.38
CA LEU A 39 17.32 2.73 3.18
C LEU A 39 17.72 1.80 2.04
N THR A 40 17.16 0.60 2.03
CA THR A 40 17.45 -0.47 1.06
C THR A 40 16.24 -0.76 0.16
N THR A 41 16.42 -1.61 -0.85
CA THR A 41 15.31 -2.15 -1.66
C THR A 41 14.27 -2.90 -0.82
N GLN A 42 14.68 -3.49 0.29
CA GLN A 42 13.80 -4.17 1.25
C GLN A 42 12.85 -3.19 1.96
N ASP A 43 13.29 -1.94 2.16
CA ASP A 43 12.48 -0.86 2.73
C ASP A 43 11.54 -0.23 1.69
N LEU A 44 11.91 -0.30 0.40
CA LEU A 44 11.07 0.17 -0.71
C LEU A 44 9.86 -0.74 -0.93
N ALA A 45 10.08 -2.06 -0.96
CA ALA A 45 9.02 -3.04 -1.23
C ALA A 45 9.09 -4.21 -0.26
N GLN A 46 8.50 -4.05 0.92
CA GLN A 46 8.41 -5.15 1.88
C GLN A 46 7.41 -6.22 1.41
N PRO A 47 7.82 -7.49 1.23
CA PRO A 47 6.89 -8.55 0.86
C PRO A 47 5.83 -8.78 1.93
N ASN A 48 4.56 -8.86 1.53
CA ASN A 48 3.50 -9.32 2.42
C ASN A 48 3.60 -10.83 2.63
N ARG A 49 4.07 -11.25 3.81
CA ARG A 49 4.22 -12.67 4.19
C ARG A 49 2.92 -13.32 4.65
N ASN A 50 1.85 -12.55 4.87
CA ASN A 50 0.54 -13.06 5.31
C ASN A 50 -0.52 -12.91 4.22
N MET A 51 -0.13 -13.21 2.98
CA MET A 51 -1.01 -13.26 1.83
C MET A 51 -1.67 -14.64 1.71
N ASP A 52 -2.88 -14.68 1.16
CA ASP A 52 -3.51 -15.94 0.74
C ASP A 52 -2.56 -16.71 -0.20
N PRO A 53 -2.29 -18.01 0.08
CA PRO A 53 -1.34 -18.78 -0.72
C PRO A 53 -1.71 -18.91 -2.21
N LYS A 54 -3.00 -18.91 -2.55
CA LYS A 54 -3.43 -18.99 -3.95
C LYS A 54 -3.17 -17.67 -4.67
N LEU A 55 -3.44 -16.54 -4.00
CA LEU A 55 -3.08 -15.22 -4.53
C LEU A 55 -1.56 -15.10 -4.72
N LEU A 56 -0.76 -15.50 -3.73
CA LEU A 56 0.70 -15.47 -3.82
C LEU A 56 1.22 -16.31 -5.00
N HIS A 57 0.63 -17.50 -5.21
CA HIS A 57 0.97 -18.34 -6.34
C HIS A 57 0.61 -17.68 -7.68
N ALA A 58 -0.60 -17.10 -7.78
CA ALA A 58 -1.04 -16.40 -8.98
C ALA A 58 -0.11 -15.21 -9.32
N LEU A 59 0.25 -14.38 -8.35
CA LEU A 59 1.17 -13.25 -8.56
C LEU A 59 2.56 -13.70 -9.04
N ARG A 60 3.09 -14.81 -8.51
CA ARG A 60 4.39 -15.34 -8.94
C ARG A 60 4.42 -15.82 -10.38
N ILE A 61 3.29 -16.31 -10.91
CA ILE A 61 3.21 -16.73 -12.31
C ILE A 61 3.37 -15.52 -13.25
N TYR A 62 2.86 -14.36 -12.85
CA TYR A 62 2.95 -13.15 -13.65
C TYR A 62 4.30 -12.43 -13.52
N CYS A 63 5.04 -12.60 -12.42
CA CYS A 63 6.35 -11.98 -12.29
C CYS A 63 7.33 -12.53 -13.34
N PRO A 64 7.83 -11.69 -14.27
CA PRO A 64 8.79 -12.15 -15.27
C PRO A 64 10.11 -12.54 -14.60
N ASN A 65 10.78 -13.57 -15.16
CA ASN A 65 12.03 -14.11 -14.61
C ASN A 65 13.23 -13.16 -14.83
N PHE A 66 13.18 -12.30 -15.84
CA PHE A 66 14.24 -11.38 -16.24
C PHE A 66 13.65 -10.04 -16.74
N ASP A 67 14.39 -8.95 -16.54
CA ASP A 67 14.10 -7.58 -17.03
C ASP A 67 12.64 -7.14 -16.94
N GLY A 68 12.17 -6.94 -15.69
CA GLY A 68 10.80 -6.55 -15.34
C GLY A 68 10.00 -5.86 -16.44
N ASP A 69 8.98 -6.55 -16.94
CA ASP A 69 8.06 -6.02 -17.95
C ASP A 69 7.11 -4.99 -17.31
N SER A 70 7.18 -3.74 -17.78
CA SER A 70 6.34 -2.64 -17.28
C SER A 70 4.86 -2.81 -17.64
N ASP A 71 4.53 -3.66 -18.60
CA ASP A 71 3.15 -3.90 -19.04
C ASP A 71 2.45 -4.93 -18.14
N ILE A 72 3.20 -5.69 -17.33
CA ILE A 72 2.63 -6.65 -16.39
C ILE A 72 2.20 -5.92 -15.12
N VAL A 73 0.89 -5.72 -14.99
CA VAL A 73 0.27 -5.06 -13.84
C VAL A 73 -0.66 -6.01 -13.08
N ALA A 74 -0.67 -5.89 -11.76
CA ALA A 74 -1.61 -6.59 -10.88
C ALA A 74 -2.48 -5.58 -10.14
N PRO A 75 -3.82 -5.73 -10.14
CA PRO A 75 -4.68 -4.81 -9.42
C PRO A 75 -4.51 -4.99 -7.91
N PHE A 76 -4.45 -3.87 -7.18
CA PHE A 76 -4.46 -3.89 -5.71
C PHE A 76 -5.79 -4.39 -5.14
N ASP A 77 -6.91 -4.08 -5.80
CA ASP A 77 -8.21 -4.65 -5.49
C ASP A 77 -8.48 -5.89 -6.34
N ALA A 78 -8.43 -7.05 -5.69
CA ALA A 78 -8.64 -8.35 -6.33
C ALA A 78 -10.10 -8.67 -6.66
N THR A 79 -11.07 -7.88 -6.18
CA THR A 79 -12.51 -8.16 -6.32
C THR A 79 -13.20 -7.14 -7.24
N THR A 80 -12.90 -5.84 -7.10
CA THR A 80 -13.61 -4.75 -7.79
C THR A 80 -12.65 -3.71 -8.38
N GLN A 81 -11.68 -4.14 -9.20
CA GLN A 81 -10.61 -3.32 -9.79
C GLN A 81 -11.04 -1.94 -10.35
N PHE A 82 -12.25 -1.81 -10.87
CA PHE A 82 -12.74 -0.59 -11.52
C PHE A 82 -13.83 0.15 -10.73
N LEU A 83 -14.12 -0.27 -9.50
CA LEU A 83 -15.14 0.37 -8.66
C LEU A 83 -14.52 0.97 -7.41
N PHE A 84 -14.96 2.17 -7.07
CA PHE A 84 -14.67 2.77 -5.78
C PHE A 84 -15.71 2.29 -4.76
N ASP A 85 -15.36 1.25 -4.02
CA ASP A 85 -16.23 0.63 -3.02
C ASP A 85 -15.45 0.11 -1.80
N HIS A 86 -16.14 -0.62 -0.92
CA HIS A 86 -15.58 -1.15 0.32
C HIS A 86 -14.95 -2.54 0.16
N ALA A 87 -14.95 -3.13 -1.04
CA ALA A 87 -14.49 -4.50 -1.25
C ALA A 87 -13.00 -4.65 -0.91
N TYR A 88 -12.19 -3.60 -1.11
CA TYR A 88 -10.80 -3.56 -0.69
C TYR A 88 -10.60 -3.96 0.79
N TYR A 89 -11.41 -3.41 1.72
CA TYR A 89 -11.33 -3.79 3.13
C TYR A 89 -11.76 -5.25 3.34
N GLY A 90 -12.73 -5.74 2.57
CA GLY A 90 -13.10 -7.16 2.54
C GLY A 90 -11.95 -8.06 2.06
N ASN A 91 -11.17 -7.62 1.08
CA ASN A 91 -9.98 -8.32 0.59
C ASN A 91 -8.93 -8.44 1.69
N LEU A 92 -8.71 -7.40 2.49
CA LEU A 92 -7.77 -7.46 3.62
C LEU A 92 -8.18 -8.52 4.65
N LEU A 93 -9.47 -8.66 4.95
CA LEU A 93 -9.96 -9.71 5.87
C LEU A 93 -9.74 -11.13 5.32
N LYS A 94 -9.71 -11.29 4.00
CA LYS A 94 -9.47 -12.54 3.29
C LYS A 94 -7.99 -12.78 2.96
N LYS A 95 -7.07 -11.95 3.48
CA LYS A 95 -5.64 -11.98 3.17
C LYS A 95 -5.29 -11.76 1.69
N LEU A 96 -6.15 -11.04 0.98
CA LEU A 96 -5.98 -10.72 -0.45
C LEU A 96 -5.28 -9.37 -0.68
N GLY A 97 -4.74 -8.73 0.37
CA GLY A 97 -3.98 -7.49 0.24
C GLY A 97 -2.57 -7.73 -0.27
N MET A 98 -2.14 -7.02 -1.31
CA MET A 98 -0.77 -7.13 -1.82
C MET A 98 0.26 -6.40 -0.96
N LEU A 99 -0.09 -5.21 -0.46
CA LEU A 99 0.80 -4.37 0.36
C LEU A 99 0.82 -4.85 1.81
N ALA A 100 2.02 -5.05 2.37
CA ALA A 100 2.18 -5.48 3.76
C ALA A 100 1.64 -4.46 4.76
N SER A 101 1.78 -3.16 4.46
CA SER A 101 1.22 -2.06 5.26
C SER A 101 -0.28 -2.18 5.43
N ASP A 102 -0.97 -2.49 4.34
CA ASP A 102 -2.42 -2.51 4.29
C ASP A 102 -2.93 -3.81 4.92
N GLN A 103 -2.29 -4.93 4.59
CA GLN A 103 -2.60 -6.21 5.20
C GLN A 103 -2.44 -6.18 6.72
N ALA A 104 -1.47 -5.40 7.23
CA ALA A 104 -1.27 -5.23 8.67
C ALA A 104 -2.48 -4.57 9.37
N LEU A 105 -3.26 -3.72 8.69
CA LEU A 105 -4.46 -3.09 9.28
C LEU A 105 -5.49 -4.12 9.75
N ALA A 106 -5.64 -5.21 9.01
CA ALA A 106 -6.57 -6.30 9.35
C ALA A 106 -6.04 -7.25 10.44
N LEU A 107 -4.72 -7.23 10.70
CA LEU A 107 -4.04 -8.12 11.63
C LEU A 107 -3.77 -7.47 12.98
N GLU A 108 -3.51 -6.16 12.97
CA GLU A 108 -3.23 -5.37 14.15
C GLU A 108 -4.51 -5.16 14.98
N PRO A 109 -4.54 -5.57 16.26
CA PRO A 109 -5.73 -5.47 17.11
C PRO A 109 -6.37 -4.08 17.17
N ARG A 110 -5.55 -3.02 17.16
CA ARG A 110 -6.02 -1.63 17.27
C ARG A 110 -6.81 -1.14 16.05
N THR A 111 -6.56 -1.71 14.87
CA THR A 111 -7.16 -1.27 13.60
C THR A 111 -8.13 -2.29 13.02
N LYS A 112 -8.05 -3.55 13.46
CA LYS A 112 -8.83 -4.67 12.91
C LYS A 112 -10.35 -4.41 12.93
N SER A 113 -10.89 -3.84 14.00
CA SER A 113 -12.33 -3.52 14.10
C SER A 113 -12.77 -2.50 13.05
N ILE A 114 -11.94 -1.49 12.78
CA ILE A 114 -12.21 -0.49 11.74
C ILE A 114 -12.26 -1.16 10.37
N VAL A 115 -11.31 -2.05 10.06
CA VAL A 115 -11.32 -2.81 8.80
C VAL A 115 -12.59 -3.67 8.69
N GLN A 116 -13.00 -4.34 9.76
CA GLN A 116 -14.21 -5.16 9.77
C GLN A 116 -15.48 -4.34 9.54
N ASP A 117 -15.56 -3.16 10.16
CA ASP A 117 -16.70 -2.26 10.01
C ASP A 117 -16.81 -1.71 8.58
N LEU A 118 -15.69 -1.19 8.05
CA LEU A 118 -15.65 -0.66 6.68
C LEU A 118 -15.91 -1.76 5.65
N ALA A 119 -15.43 -2.98 5.86
CA ALA A 119 -15.64 -4.11 4.96
C ALA A 119 -17.10 -4.60 4.90
N LYS A 120 -17.90 -4.40 5.95
CA LYS A 120 -19.26 -4.93 6.06
C LYS A 120 -20.34 -3.91 5.68
N ASP A 121 -20.02 -2.63 5.75
CA ASP A 121 -20.99 -1.54 5.60
C ASP A 121 -20.50 -0.51 4.58
N LYS A 122 -21.10 -0.57 3.38
CA LYS A 122 -20.82 0.38 2.29
C LYS A 122 -21.07 1.82 2.71
N GLN A 123 -22.14 2.09 3.47
CA GLN A 123 -22.50 3.45 3.84
C GLN A 123 -21.49 4.02 4.82
N LYS A 124 -21.05 3.21 5.80
CA LYS A 124 -19.99 3.59 6.75
C LYS A 124 -18.66 3.84 6.04
N PHE A 125 -18.30 3.01 5.05
CA PHE A 125 -17.13 3.26 4.21
C PHE A 125 -17.21 4.62 3.49
N ILE A 126 -18.30 4.89 2.78
CA ILE A 126 -18.47 6.15 2.04
C ILE A 126 -18.44 7.36 2.98
N GLN A 127 -19.12 7.28 4.13
CA GLN A 127 -19.09 8.36 5.14
C GLN A 127 -17.68 8.60 5.68
N ALA A 128 -16.93 7.53 5.97
CA ALA A 128 -15.55 7.64 6.44
C ALA A 128 -14.63 8.25 5.37
N PHE A 129 -14.83 7.88 4.10
CA PHE A 129 -14.09 8.46 2.98
C PHE A 129 -14.39 9.96 2.81
N VAL A 130 -15.68 10.34 2.75
CA VAL A 130 -16.08 11.75 2.63
C VAL A 130 -15.50 12.57 3.79
N GLY A 131 -15.69 12.10 5.03
CA GLY A 131 -15.17 12.80 6.20
C GLY A 131 -13.64 12.84 6.29
N ALA A 132 -12.92 11.98 5.57
CA ALA A 132 -11.47 12.06 5.43
C ALA A 132 -11.07 13.09 4.36
N MET A 133 -11.79 13.15 3.23
CA MET A 133 -11.55 14.12 2.17
C MET A 133 -11.85 15.55 2.60
N ASP A 134 -12.90 15.78 3.38
CA ASP A 134 -13.23 17.09 3.98
C ASP A 134 -12.12 17.62 4.91
N LYS A 135 -11.25 16.75 5.42
CA LYS A 135 -10.09 17.13 6.25
C LYS A 135 -8.83 17.42 5.44
N LEU A 136 -8.83 17.07 4.16
CA LEU A 136 -7.71 17.33 3.25
C LEU A 136 -7.86 18.65 2.49
N SER A 137 -9.05 19.25 2.48
CA SER A 137 -9.34 20.58 1.93
C SER A 137 -8.97 21.69 2.91
#